data_AF-A0A413T4W1-F1
#
_entry.id   AF-A0A413T4W1-F1
#
_cell.length_a   1.000
_cell.length_b   1.000
_cell.length_c   1.000
_cell.angle_alpha   90.00
_cell.angle_beta   90.00
_cell.angle_gamma   90.00
#
_symmetry.space_group_name_H-M   'P 1'
#
loop_
_entity.id
_entity.type
_entity.pdbx_description
1 polymer ?
#
loop_
_entity_poly.entity_id
_entity_poly.type
_entity_poly.pdbx_seq_one_letter_code
_entity_poly.pdbx_strand_id
1 'polypeptide(L)'
;MKIKQVEELVGITSKNIRFYESQGLLTPERADNGYREYHQDNIEVLKKIKLLRKIGISVEDIKSVLNDNVTLENCLEKYLDVLEKQKSNLTNMYNLTEEIINQKCELNNLKTDEWLEKMENMEKEGIDFVNISKIDIHMKKKMGAIIGGAVMIVFMIFLIGMFLWGNSVDPIPLGLLIVLVAIPVVIIVCIIGVLIGRIREIDGGEEDEAAKY
;
A
#
# COMPACT_ATOMS: atom_id res chain seq x y z
N MET A 1 -18.30 -6.78 23.92
CA MET A 1 -16.83 -6.57 23.89
C MET A 1 -16.47 -5.21 23.28
N LYS A 2 -15.37 -4.58 23.70
CA LYS A 2 -14.86 -3.33 23.10
C LYS A 2 -13.91 -3.61 21.93
N ILE A 3 -13.75 -2.66 21.02
CA ILE A 3 -13.00 -2.83 19.77
C ILE A 3 -11.56 -3.34 19.97
N LYS A 4 -10.85 -2.90 21.00
CA LYS A 4 -9.48 -3.37 21.29
C LYS A 4 -9.44 -4.87 21.65
N GLN A 5 -10.43 -5.34 22.41
CA GLN A 5 -10.54 -6.76 22.75
C GLN A 5 -10.86 -7.59 21.52
N VAL A 6 -11.69 -7.06 20.62
CA VAL A 6 -12.01 -7.70 19.33
C VAL A 6 -10.78 -7.76 18.44
N GLU A 7 -9.98 -6.70 18.40
CA GLU A 7 -8.73 -6.64 17.65
C GLU A 7 -7.74 -7.70 18.12
N GLU A 8 -7.55 -7.84 19.44
CA GLU A 8 -6.70 -8.90 20.02
C GLU A 8 -7.24 -10.31 19.72
N LEU A 9 -8.55 -10.50 19.80
CA LEU A 9 -9.18 -11.81 19.63
C LEU A 9 -9.19 -12.29 18.18
N VAL A 10 -9.52 -11.40 17.23
CA VAL A 10 -9.63 -11.74 15.80
C VAL A 10 -8.32 -11.49 15.06
N GLY A 11 -7.41 -10.68 15.61
CA GLY A 11 -6.19 -10.25 14.94
C GLY A 11 -6.49 -9.41 13.71
N ILE A 12 -7.43 -8.47 13.83
CA ILE A 12 -7.78 -7.47 12.81
C ILE A 12 -7.68 -6.11 13.49
N THR A 13 -6.97 -5.17 12.87
CA THR A 13 -6.77 -3.84 13.47
C THR A 13 -8.10 -3.12 13.71
N SER A 14 -8.18 -2.29 14.74
CA SER A 14 -9.34 -1.43 14.98
C SER A 14 -9.71 -0.55 13.77
N LYS A 15 -8.70 -0.14 12.97
CA LYS A 15 -8.90 0.58 11.70
C LYS A 15 -9.69 -0.26 10.71
N ASN A 16 -9.30 -1.52 10.51
CA ASN A 16 -9.93 -2.41 9.53
C ASN A 16 -11.33 -2.86 9.99
N ILE A 17 -11.55 -3.05 11.29
CA ILE A 17 -12.90 -3.30 11.84
C ILE A 17 -13.84 -2.13 11.51
N ARG A 18 -13.40 -0.88 11.75
CA ARG A 18 -14.19 0.32 11.40
C ARG A 18 -14.40 0.46 9.89
N PHE A 19 -13.41 0.07 9.09
CA PHE A 19 -13.55 0.04 7.65
C PHE A 19 -14.65 -0.94 7.23
N TYR A 20 -14.66 -2.17 7.75
CA TYR A 20 -15.72 -3.13 7.45
C TYR A 20 -17.10 -2.67 7.93
N GLU A 21 -17.19 -1.97 9.06
CA GLU A 21 -18.44 -1.30 9.47
C GLU A 21 -18.87 -0.24 8.46
N SER A 22 -17.95 0.61 7.98
CA SER A 22 -18.26 1.66 7.00
C SER A 22 -18.70 1.09 5.64
N GLN A 23 -18.22 -0.10 5.30
CA GLN A 23 -18.62 -0.83 4.10
C GLN A 23 -19.94 -1.61 4.31
N GLY A 24 -20.45 -1.66 5.56
CA GLY A 24 -21.71 -2.31 5.91
C GLY A 24 -21.63 -3.83 6.01
N LEU A 25 -20.45 -4.41 6.30
CA LEU A 25 -20.32 -5.88 6.48
C LEU A 25 -20.67 -6.33 7.91
N LEU A 26 -20.66 -5.43 8.87
CA LEU A 26 -21.10 -5.68 10.24
C LEU A 26 -21.67 -4.40 10.85
N THR A 27 -22.65 -4.57 11.73
CA THR A 27 -23.29 -3.47 12.46
C THR A 27 -23.29 -3.81 13.95
N PRO A 28 -22.25 -3.42 14.71
CA PRO A 28 -22.24 -3.65 16.15
C PRO A 28 -23.31 -2.83 16.84
N GLU A 29 -23.87 -3.38 17.92
CA GLU A 29 -24.80 -2.64 18.76
C GLU A 29 -24.10 -1.48 19.48
N ARG A 30 -24.89 -0.53 19.96
CA ARG A 30 -24.40 0.55 20.81
C ARG A 30 -24.97 0.35 22.21
N ALA A 31 -24.09 0.34 23.20
CA ALA A 31 -24.47 0.35 24.60
C ALA A 31 -25.12 1.70 24.96
N ASP A 32 -25.78 1.78 26.11
CA ASP A 32 -26.50 2.97 26.60
C ASP A 32 -25.62 4.24 26.68
N ASN A 33 -24.30 4.06 26.82
CA ASN A 33 -23.32 5.13 26.82
C ASN A 33 -22.86 5.57 25.41
N GLY A 34 -23.51 5.09 24.35
CA GLY A 34 -23.25 5.43 22.95
C GLY A 34 -22.03 4.74 22.33
N TYR A 35 -21.27 3.94 23.10
CA TYR A 35 -20.11 3.21 22.62
C TYR A 35 -20.50 1.92 21.90
N ARG A 36 -19.71 1.54 20.90
CA ARG A 36 -19.86 0.25 20.20
C ARG A 36 -19.64 -0.92 21.15
N GLU A 37 -20.48 -1.93 20.96
CA GLU A 37 -20.43 -3.20 21.65
C GLU A 37 -20.49 -4.33 20.62
N TYR A 38 -19.44 -5.13 20.58
CA TYR A 38 -19.34 -6.28 19.69
C TYR A 38 -19.70 -7.54 20.46
N HIS A 39 -20.64 -8.29 19.91
CA HIS A 39 -21.08 -9.60 20.39
C HIS A 39 -20.46 -10.74 19.60
N GLN A 40 -20.67 -11.97 20.05
CA GLN A 40 -20.08 -13.17 19.43
C GLN A 40 -20.39 -13.29 17.93
N ASP A 41 -21.59 -12.91 17.50
CA ASP A 41 -21.96 -12.95 16.07
C ASP A 41 -21.09 -12.02 15.22
N ASN A 42 -20.74 -10.84 15.75
CA ASN A 42 -19.83 -9.92 15.08
C ASN A 42 -18.43 -10.53 14.95
N ILE A 43 -17.99 -11.27 15.96
CA ILE A 43 -16.69 -11.96 15.94
C ILE A 43 -16.67 -13.03 14.85
N GLU A 44 -17.73 -13.83 14.74
CA GLU A 44 -17.82 -14.87 13.71
C GLU A 44 -17.86 -14.28 12.31
N VAL A 45 -18.58 -13.16 12.10
CA VAL A 45 -18.55 -12.41 10.83
C VAL A 45 -17.14 -11.90 10.53
N LEU A 46 -16.45 -11.29 11.50
CA LEU A 46 -15.09 -10.80 11.31
C LEU A 46 -14.09 -11.92 10.98
N LYS A 47 -14.23 -13.11 11.58
CA LYS A 47 -13.43 -14.29 11.23
C LYS A 47 -13.67 -14.75 9.79
N LYS A 48 -14.93 -14.79 9.34
CA LYS A 48 -15.29 -15.12 7.95
C LYS A 48 -14.70 -14.10 6.97
N ILE A 49 -14.84 -12.81 7.27
CA ILE A 49 -14.21 -11.74 6.49
C ILE A 49 -12.71 -11.96 6.43
N LYS A 50 -12.04 -12.17 7.56
CA LYS A 50 -10.59 -12.42 7.60
C LYS A 50 -10.16 -13.58 6.72
N LEU A 51 -10.88 -14.71 6.78
CA LEU A 51 -10.59 -15.88 5.96
C LEU A 51 -10.71 -15.55 4.46
N LEU A 52 -11.84 -14.98 4.03
CA LEU A 52 -12.09 -14.68 2.62
C LEU A 52 -11.14 -13.60 2.09
N ARG A 53 -10.82 -12.60 2.92
CA ARG A 53 -9.82 -11.58 2.59
C ARG A 53 -8.43 -12.17 2.38
N LYS A 54 -8.02 -13.17 3.18
CA LYS A 54 -6.74 -13.90 3.08
C LYS A 54 -6.66 -14.90 1.91
N ILE A 55 -7.79 -15.17 1.27
CA ILE A 55 -7.85 -15.96 0.04
C ILE A 55 -7.74 -15.02 -1.17
N GLY A 56 -8.06 -13.73 -0.99
CA GLY A 56 -8.06 -12.69 -2.02
C GLY A 56 -9.43 -12.29 -2.53
N ILE A 57 -10.51 -12.71 -1.86
CA ILE A 57 -11.88 -12.32 -2.21
C ILE A 57 -12.13 -10.85 -1.84
N SER A 58 -12.65 -10.07 -2.79
CA SER A 58 -12.93 -8.63 -2.65
C SER A 58 -13.92 -8.32 -1.51
N VAL A 59 -13.90 -7.09 -0.98
CA VAL A 59 -14.82 -6.70 0.13
C VAL A 59 -16.26 -6.65 -0.40
N GLU A 60 -16.39 -6.26 -1.66
CA GLU A 60 -17.62 -6.16 -2.43
C GLU A 60 -18.24 -7.56 -2.64
N ASP A 61 -17.43 -8.56 -2.99
CA ASP A 61 -17.89 -9.94 -3.13
C ASP A 61 -18.26 -10.55 -1.78
N ILE A 62 -17.44 -10.33 -0.74
CA ILE A 62 -17.78 -10.77 0.63
C ILE A 62 -19.10 -10.17 1.07
N LYS A 63 -19.34 -8.88 0.82
CA LYS A 63 -20.61 -8.22 1.13
C LYS A 63 -21.77 -8.84 0.34
N SER A 64 -21.55 -9.20 -0.92
CA SER A 64 -22.56 -9.86 -1.75
C SER A 64 -22.93 -11.25 -1.20
N VAL A 65 -21.93 -12.00 -0.73
CA VAL A 65 -22.14 -13.30 -0.07
C VAL A 65 -22.85 -13.15 1.28
N LEU A 66 -22.45 -12.18 2.11
CA LEU A 66 -23.07 -11.94 3.42
C LEU A 66 -24.54 -11.47 3.32
N ASN A 67 -24.92 -10.84 2.21
CA ASN A 67 -26.28 -10.37 1.94
C ASN A 67 -27.12 -11.40 1.16
N ASP A 68 -26.61 -12.63 0.99
CA ASP A 68 -27.27 -13.71 0.22
C ASP A 68 -27.58 -13.34 -1.25
N ASN A 69 -26.92 -12.31 -1.80
CA ASN A 69 -27.07 -11.92 -3.21
C ASN A 69 -26.38 -12.91 -4.15
N VAL A 70 -25.30 -13.55 -3.68
CA VAL A 70 -24.52 -14.57 -4.39
C VAL A 70 -24.15 -15.65 -3.38
N THR A 71 -24.16 -16.92 -3.80
CA THR A 71 -23.70 -18.02 -2.94
C THR A 71 -22.19 -17.97 -2.75
N LEU A 72 -21.70 -18.46 -1.61
CA LEU A 72 -20.26 -18.58 -1.37
C LEU A 72 -19.58 -19.44 -2.45
N GLU A 73 -20.23 -20.53 -2.86
CA GLU A 73 -19.74 -21.43 -3.91
C GLU A 73 -19.49 -20.68 -5.23
N ASN A 74 -20.50 -19.99 -5.77
CA ASN A 74 -20.35 -19.24 -7.02
C ASN A 74 -19.28 -18.14 -6.93
N CYS A 75 -19.16 -17.49 -5.76
CA CYS A 75 -18.12 -16.48 -5.53
C CYS A 75 -16.72 -17.10 -5.60
N LEU A 76 -16.53 -18.28 -4.99
CA LEU A 76 -15.24 -18.97 -4.97
C LEU A 76 -14.91 -19.62 -6.32
N GLU A 77 -15.89 -20.16 -7.04
CA GLU A 77 -15.71 -20.68 -8.40
C GLU A 77 -15.21 -19.58 -9.34
N LYS A 78 -15.86 -18.41 -9.32
CA LYS A 78 -15.40 -17.26 -10.09
C LYS A 78 -13.98 -16.82 -9.70
N TYR A 79 -13.62 -16.95 -8.43
CA TYR A 79 -12.27 -16.63 -7.98
C TYR A 79 -11.23 -17.68 -8.41
N LEU A 80 -11.62 -18.95 -8.51
CA LEU A 80 -10.77 -20.00 -9.07
C LEU A 80 -10.41 -19.69 -10.53
N ASP A 81 -11.34 -19.18 -11.34
CA ASP A 81 -11.04 -18.75 -12.71
C ASP A 81 -9.95 -17.66 -12.75
N VAL A 82 -9.99 -16.72 -11.80
CA VAL A 82 -8.97 -15.66 -11.66
C VAL A 82 -7.61 -16.26 -11.31
N LEU A 83 -7.57 -17.17 -10.33
CA LEU A 83 -6.35 -17.85 -9.91
C LEU A 83 -5.77 -18.71 -11.04
N GLU A 84 -6.61 -19.38 -11.81
CA GLU A 84 -6.18 -20.18 -12.96
C GLU A 84 -5.56 -19.30 -14.04
N LYS A 85 -6.17 -18.14 -14.34
CA LYS A 85 -5.58 -17.16 -15.24
C LYS A 85 -4.22 -16.67 -14.75
N GLN A 86 -4.11 -16.30 -13.46
CA GLN A 86 -2.84 -15.86 -12.87
C GLN A 86 -1.76 -16.95 -12.94
N LYS A 87 -2.12 -18.20 -12.64
CA LYS A 87 -1.22 -19.35 -12.75
C LYS A 87 -0.74 -19.55 -14.19
N SER A 88 -1.65 -19.46 -15.16
CA SER A 88 -1.32 -19.54 -16.58
C SER A 88 -0.34 -18.44 -16.99
N ASN A 89 -0.63 -17.19 -16.63
CA ASN A 89 0.25 -16.04 -16.91
C ASN A 89 1.66 -16.24 -16.32
N LEU A 90 1.75 -16.66 -15.05
CA LEU A 90 3.04 -16.96 -14.41
C LEU A 90 3.80 -18.08 -15.11
N THR A 91 3.10 -19.13 -15.52
CA THR A 91 3.69 -20.25 -16.26
C THR A 91 4.26 -19.77 -17.60
N ASN A 92 3.53 -18.93 -18.31
CA ASN A 92 3.97 -18.38 -19.58
C ASN A 92 5.19 -17.46 -19.43
N MET A 93 5.23 -16.61 -18.40
CA MET A 93 6.40 -15.79 -18.09
C MET A 93 7.61 -16.65 -17.72
N TYR A 94 7.41 -17.71 -16.94
CA TYR A 94 8.46 -18.66 -16.59
C TYR A 94 9.04 -19.32 -17.85
N ASN A 95 8.18 -19.84 -18.73
CA ASN A 95 8.61 -20.50 -19.97
C ASN A 95 9.35 -19.53 -20.89
N LEU A 96 8.84 -18.30 -21.07
CA LEU A 96 9.52 -17.27 -21.86
C LEU A 96 10.92 -16.96 -21.30
N THR A 97 11.03 -16.85 -19.97
CA THR A 97 12.31 -16.62 -19.29
C THR A 97 13.27 -17.79 -19.51
N GLU A 98 12.78 -19.03 -19.41
CA GLU A 98 13.58 -20.23 -19.67
C GLU A 98 14.07 -20.29 -21.13
N GLU A 99 13.21 -19.96 -22.09
CA GLU A 99 13.60 -19.88 -23.50
C GLU A 99 14.69 -18.83 -23.75
N ILE A 100 14.57 -17.64 -23.14
CA ILE A 100 15.58 -16.58 -23.21
C ILE A 100 16.92 -17.07 -22.64
N ILE A 101 16.88 -17.73 -21.47
CA ILE A 101 18.08 -18.30 -20.83
C ILE A 101 18.75 -19.34 -21.75
N ASN A 102 17.96 -20.21 -22.38
CA ASN A 102 18.47 -21.29 -23.24
C ASN A 102 19.16 -20.78 -24.50
N GLN A 103 18.84 -19.57 -24.98
CA GLN A 103 19.55 -18.95 -26.10
C GLN A 103 20.95 -18.45 -25.73
N LYS A 104 21.31 -18.43 -24.44
CA LYS A 104 22.63 -17.99 -23.93
C LYS A 104 23.05 -16.62 -24.49
N CYS A 105 22.09 -15.71 -24.64
CA CYS A 105 22.35 -14.38 -25.17
C CYS A 105 22.99 -13.49 -24.09
N GLU A 106 24.01 -12.73 -24.46
CA GLU A 106 24.41 -11.54 -23.71
C GLU A 106 23.42 -10.40 -24.01
N LEU A 107 23.19 -9.52 -23.04
CA LEU A 107 22.21 -8.43 -23.17
C LEU A 107 22.42 -7.58 -24.45
N ASN A 108 23.68 -7.32 -24.82
CA ASN A 108 24.03 -6.51 -25.99
C ASN A 108 23.67 -7.16 -27.32
N ASN A 109 23.47 -8.48 -27.34
CA ASN A 109 23.11 -9.26 -28.52
C ASN A 109 21.72 -9.88 -28.39
N LEU A 110 20.92 -9.45 -27.41
CA LEU A 110 19.56 -9.90 -27.23
C LEU A 110 18.71 -9.37 -28.39
N LYS A 111 18.03 -10.28 -29.08
CA LYS A 111 17.11 -9.93 -30.16
C LYS A 111 15.79 -9.39 -29.59
N THR A 112 15.84 -8.17 -29.07
CA THR A 112 14.73 -7.56 -28.32
C THR A 112 13.45 -7.50 -29.15
N ASP A 113 13.53 -7.12 -30.42
CA ASP A 113 12.34 -6.99 -31.28
C ASP A 113 11.61 -8.33 -31.47
N GLU A 114 12.34 -9.43 -31.66
CA GLU A 114 11.75 -10.79 -31.80
C GLU A 114 11.02 -11.20 -30.51
N TRP A 115 11.59 -10.90 -29.34
CA TRP A 115 10.98 -11.22 -28.06
C TRP A 115 9.77 -10.35 -27.75
N LEU A 116 9.83 -9.04 -28.06
CA LEU A 116 8.70 -8.14 -27.88
C LEU A 116 7.54 -8.50 -28.80
N GLU A 117 7.81 -8.89 -30.06
CA GLU A 117 6.78 -9.38 -30.98
C GLU A 117 6.13 -10.67 -30.46
N LYS A 118 6.94 -11.61 -29.93
CA LYS A 118 6.42 -12.83 -29.29
C LYS A 118 5.54 -12.49 -28.08
N MET A 119 5.95 -11.55 -27.24
CA MET A 119 5.14 -11.09 -26.11
C MET A 119 3.81 -10.47 -26.58
N GLU A 120 3.83 -9.61 -27.60
CA GLU A 120 2.60 -9.00 -28.13
C GLU A 120 1.62 -10.06 -28.66
N ASN A 121 2.12 -11.11 -29.31
CA ASN A 121 1.28 -12.23 -29.77
C ASN A 121 0.69 -13.02 -28.61
N MET A 122 1.47 -13.27 -27.56
CA MET A 122 0.98 -13.89 -26.32
C MET A 122 -0.08 -13.01 -25.62
N GLU A 123 0.07 -11.68 -25.65
CA GLU A 123 -0.95 -10.75 -25.12
C GLU A 123 -2.27 -10.84 -25.90
N LYS A 124 -2.20 -10.97 -27.23
CA LYS A 124 -3.39 -11.19 -28.08
C LYS A 124 -4.11 -12.50 -27.75
N GLU A 125 -3.39 -13.50 -27.25
CA GLU A 125 -3.94 -14.78 -26.79
C GLU A 125 -4.54 -14.69 -25.37
N GLY A 126 -4.48 -13.52 -24.72
CA GLY A 126 -5.09 -13.26 -23.42
C GLY A 126 -4.15 -13.39 -22.22
N ILE A 127 -2.84 -13.50 -22.46
CA ILE A 127 -1.80 -13.51 -21.42
C ILE A 127 -1.52 -12.07 -21.00
N ASP A 128 -1.66 -11.76 -19.73
CA ASP A 128 -1.32 -10.43 -19.23
C ASP A 128 0.14 -10.42 -18.74
N PHE A 129 1.03 -9.68 -19.42
CA PHE A 129 2.36 -9.39 -18.89
C PHE A 129 2.35 -8.24 -17.88
N VAL A 130 3.47 -8.07 -17.18
CA VAL A 130 3.65 -7.01 -16.18
C VAL A 130 3.46 -5.63 -16.83
N ASN A 131 2.44 -4.89 -16.37
CA ASN A 131 2.18 -3.55 -16.86
C ASN A 131 3.12 -2.52 -16.19
N ILE A 132 4.20 -2.17 -16.90
CA ILE A 132 5.25 -1.25 -16.43
C ILE A 132 4.71 0.15 -16.10
N SER A 133 3.67 0.62 -16.80
CA SER A 133 3.10 1.96 -16.58
C SER A 133 2.56 2.16 -15.16
N LYS A 134 2.03 1.10 -14.53
CA LYS A 134 1.58 1.15 -13.13
C LYS A 134 2.77 1.32 -12.19
N ILE A 135 3.89 0.67 -12.46
CA ILE A 135 5.11 0.75 -11.63
C ILE A 135 5.70 2.16 -11.71
N ASP A 136 5.82 2.72 -12.91
CA ASP A 136 6.42 4.04 -13.14
C ASP A 136 5.61 5.19 -12.54
N ILE A 137 4.27 5.11 -12.53
CA ILE A 137 3.42 6.14 -11.91
C ILE A 137 3.64 6.19 -10.39
N HIS A 138 3.79 5.02 -9.74
CA HIS A 138 4.03 4.95 -8.29
C HIS A 138 5.43 5.49 -7.93
N MET A 139 6.45 5.15 -8.73
CA MET A 139 7.80 5.70 -8.55
C MET A 139 7.84 7.21 -8.74
N LYS A 140 7.16 7.77 -9.76
CA LYS A 140 7.10 9.22 -9.99
C LYS A 140 6.42 9.96 -8.84
N LYS A 141 5.34 9.41 -8.27
CA LYS A 141 4.65 10.00 -7.10
C LYS A 141 5.52 9.97 -5.84
N LYS A 142 6.24 8.87 -5.57
CA LYS A 142 7.22 8.78 -4.47
C LYS A 142 8.35 9.81 -4.66
N MET A 143 8.92 9.86 -5.86
CA MET A 143 10.07 10.70 -6.17
C MET A 143 9.77 12.20 -6.10
N GLY A 144 8.59 12.64 -6.55
CA GLY A 144 8.17 14.05 -6.44
C GLY A 144 8.06 14.54 -4.99
N ALA A 145 7.50 13.73 -4.09
CA ALA A 145 7.39 14.08 -2.68
C ALA A 145 8.77 14.14 -1.98
N ILE A 146 9.65 13.17 -2.27
CA ILE A 146 11.00 13.09 -1.70
C ILE A 146 11.86 14.27 -2.15
N ILE A 147 11.83 14.61 -3.45
CA ILE A 147 12.60 15.74 -4.00
C ILE A 147 12.16 17.05 -3.34
N GLY A 148 10.85 17.31 -3.26
CA GLY A 148 10.33 18.53 -2.62
C GLY A 148 10.75 18.66 -1.16
N GLY A 149 10.68 17.57 -0.39
CA GLY A 149 11.12 17.55 1.01
C GLY A 149 12.64 17.71 1.17
N ALA A 150 13.44 17.06 0.33
CA ALA A 150 14.90 17.16 0.36
C ALA A 150 15.38 18.59 0.06
N VAL A 151 14.81 19.25 -0.96
CA VAL A 151 15.12 20.65 -1.30
C VAL A 151 14.84 21.57 -0.12
N MET A 152 13.69 21.40 0.54
CA MET A 152 13.33 22.21 1.72
C MET A 152 14.26 21.95 2.91
N ILE A 153 14.67 20.71 3.16
CA ILE A 153 15.62 20.38 4.24
C ILE A 153 16.98 21.03 3.97
N VAL A 154 17.50 20.93 2.73
CA VAL A 154 18.76 21.58 2.34
C VAL A 154 18.69 23.09 2.54
N PHE A 155 17.58 23.72 2.13
CA PHE A 155 17.35 25.14 2.35
C PHE A 155 17.32 25.51 3.85
N MET A 156 16.68 24.70 4.70
CA MET A 156 16.66 24.93 6.15
C MET A 156 18.04 24.77 6.79
N ILE A 157 18.84 23.77 6.37
CA ILE A 157 20.23 23.59 6.83
C ILE A 157 21.08 24.79 6.42
N PHE A 158 20.90 25.29 5.19
CA PHE A 158 21.57 26.50 4.72
C PHE A 158 21.23 27.73 5.59
N LEU A 159 19.95 27.94 5.94
CA LEU A 159 19.55 29.03 6.83
C LEU A 159 20.18 28.91 8.22
N ILE A 160 20.22 27.71 8.80
CA ILE A 160 20.91 27.46 10.09
C ILE A 160 22.38 27.84 9.98
N GLY A 161 23.06 27.41 8.91
CA GLY A 161 24.46 27.77 8.64
C GLY A 161 24.66 29.28 8.54
N MET A 162 23.74 29.98 7.88
CA MET A 162 23.76 31.44 7.76
C MET A 162 23.62 32.15 9.12
N PHE A 163 22.73 31.68 10.01
CA PHE A 163 22.57 32.26 11.34
C PHE A 163 23.78 32.02 12.23
N LEU A 164 24.35 30.82 12.19
CA LEU A 164 25.56 30.48 12.95
C LEU A 164 26.77 31.29 12.46
N TRP A 165 26.90 31.47 11.14
CA TRP A 165 27.95 32.30 10.56
C TRP A 165 27.78 33.77 10.93
N GLY A 166 26.57 34.32 10.81
CA GLY A 166 26.26 35.71 11.20
C GLY A 166 26.59 35.98 12.67
N ASN A 167 26.28 35.05 13.57
CA ASN A 167 26.59 35.14 15.00
C ASN A 167 28.10 35.13 15.29
N SER A 168 28.94 34.60 14.38
CA SER A 168 30.40 34.65 14.50
C SER A 168 30.99 36.01 14.11
N VAL A 169 30.27 36.81 13.32
CA VAL A 169 30.70 38.16 12.92
C VAL A 169 30.21 39.17 13.95
N ASP A 170 28.91 39.14 14.24
CA ASP A 170 28.28 39.99 15.25
C ASP A 170 27.41 39.11 16.18
N PRO A 171 27.81 38.93 17.46
CA PRO A 171 27.11 38.04 18.36
C PRO A 171 25.72 38.59 18.69
N ILE A 172 24.70 37.78 18.38
CA ILE A 172 23.31 38.08 18.67
C ILE A 172 23.00 37.56 20.09
N PRO A 173 22.09 38.20 20.86
CA PRO A 173 21.67 37.67 22.15
C PRO A 173 21.28 36.19 22.07
N LEU A 174 21.83 35.39 22.98
CA LEU A 174 21.74 33.92 22.95
C LEU A 174 20.29 33.41 22.81
N GLY A 175 19.35 34.04 23.51
CA GLY A 175 17.93 33.67 23.43
C GLY A 175 17.35 33.83 22.01
N LEU A 176 17.76 34.86 21.28
CA LEU A 176 17.28 35.12 19.93
C LEU A 176 17.90 34.13 18.92
N LEU A 177 19.18 33.79 19.09
CA LEU A 177 19.86 32.77 18.27
C LEU A 177 19.19 31.39 18.42
N ILE A 178 18.84 31.00 19.65
CA ILE A 178 18.15 29.73 19.92
C ILE A 178 16.80 29.69 19.17
N VAL A 179 16.03 30.78 19.21
CA VAL A 179 14.73 30.85 18.50
C VAL A 179 14.92 30.76 16.98
N LEU A 180 15.90 31.49 16.43
CA LEU A 180 16.20 31.50 14.99
C LEU A 180 16.63 30.14 14.44
N VAL A 181 17.39 29.36 15.22
CA VAL A 181 17.81 28.00 14.85
C VAL A 181 16.70 26.97 15.11
N ALA A 182 15.92 27.14 16.18
CA ALA A 182 14.85 26.20 16.53
C ALA A 182 13.75 26.14 15.46
N ILE A 183 13.41 27.26 14.82
CA ILE A 183 12.34 27.30 13.80
C ILE A 183 12.68 26.39 12.59
N PRO A 184 13.83 26.54 11.89
CA PRO A 184 14.24 25.62 10.83
C PRO A 184 14.35 24.16 11.28
N VAL A 185 14.84 23.91 12.50
CA VAL A 185 14.96 22.54 13.04
C VAL A 185 13.58 21.88 13.19
N VAL A 186 12.61 22.59 13.76
CA VAL A 186 11.23 22.07 13.88
C VAL A 186 10.63 21.80 12.50
N ILE A 187 10.85 22.68 11.53
CA ILE A 187 10.37 22.49 10.15
C ILE A 187 11.00 21.24 9.52
N ILE A 188 12.31 21.02 9.70
CA ILE A 188 12.99 19.80 9.22
C ILE A 188 12.34 18.55 9.85
N VAL A 189 12.13 18.54 11.16
CA VAL A 189 11.49 17.39 11.86
C VAL A 189 10.08 17.14 11.34
N CYS A 190 9.28 18.20 11.14
CA CYS A 190 7.94 18.07 10.57
C CYS A 190 7.97 17.51 9.13
N ILE A 191 8.87 17.99 8.28
CA ILE A 191 9.00 17.50 6.89
C ILE A 191 9.40 16.02 6.89
N ILE A 192 10.36 15.62 7.73
CA ILE A 192 10.76 14.22 7.87
C ILE A 192 9.57 13.37 8.32
N GLY A 193 8.80 13.82 9.32
CA GLY A 193 7.59 13.12 9.77
C GLY A 193 6.54 12.97 8.67
N VAL A 194 6.30 14.03 7.89
CA VAL A 194 5.37 14.02 6.75
C VAL A 194 5.85 13.09 5.63
N LEU A 195 7.15 13.11 5.29
CA LEU A 195 7.73 12.21 4.30
C LEU A 195 7.62 10.75 4.73
N ILE A 196 7.96 10.44 5.98
CA ILE A 196 7.82 9.09 6.54
C ILE A 196 6.36 8.65 6.50
N GLY A 197 5.42 9.52 6.89
CA GLY A 197 3.99 9.24 6.83
C GLY A 197 3.50 8.97 5.40
N ARG A 198 3.94 9.78 4.44
CA ARG A 198 3.54 9.64 3.02
C ARG A 198 4.18 8.44 2.34
N ILE A 199 5.45 8.14 2.63
CA ILE A 199 6.11 6.91 2.16
C ILE A 199 5.38 5.70 2.74
N ARG A 200 5.07 5.70 4.04
CA ARG A 200 4.24 4.68 4.69
C ARG A 200 2.81 4.59 4.16
N GLU A 201 2.24 5.66 3.64
CA GLU A 201 0.90 5.63 3.02
C GLU A 201 0.95 5.00 1.62
N ILE A 202 2.03 5.24 0.88
CA ILE A 202 2.23 4.61 -0.43
C ILE A 202 2.63 3.12 -0.26
N ASP A 203 3.52 2.81 0.68
CA ASP A 203 3.91 1.42 1.03
C ASP A 203 2.81 0.70 1.81
N GLY A 204 2.06 1.40 2.66
CA GLY A 204 0.91 0.89 3.38
C GLY A 204 -0.31 0.72 2.48
N GLY A 205 -0.36 1.41 1.35
CA GLY A 205 -1.23 1.04 0.23
C GLY A 205 -0.88 -0.35 -0.30
N GLU A 206 0.40 -0.70 -0.37
CA GLU A 206 0.86 -2.06 -0.73
C GLU A 206 0.60 -3.07 0.41
N GLU A 207 0.70 -2.72 1.69
CA GLU A 207 0.32 -3.64 2.80
C GLU A 207 -1.20 -3.77 2.99
N ASP A 208 -1.98 -2.71 2.82
CA ASP A 208 -3.45 -2.81 2.83
C ASP A 208 -3.91 -3.51 1.52
N GLU A 209 -3.26 -3.35 0.36
CA GLU A 209 -3.53 -4.10 -0.89
C GLU A 209 -3.03 -5.57 -0.84
N ALA A 210 -1.92 -5.86 -0.15
CA ALA A 210 -1.40 -7.22 0.04
C ALA A 210 -2.09 -7.96 1.20
N ALA A 211 -2.52 -7.27 2.25
CA ALA A 211 -3.48 -7.78 3.24
C ALA A 211 -4.91 -7.82 2.69
N LYS A 212 -5.11 -7.27 1.50
CA LYS A 212 -6.28 -7.48 0.66
C LYS A 212 -6.15 -8.75 -0.23
N TYR A 213 -5.07 -9.51 -0.16
CA TYR A 213 -4.95 -10.87 -0.70
C TYR A 213 -4.87 -11.94 0.40
#